data_AF-A0ABC9QVK1-F1
#
_entry.id   AF-A0ABC9QVK1-F1
#
_cell.length_a   1.000
_cell.length_b   1.000
_cell.length_c   1.000
_cell.angle_alpha   90.00
_cell.angle_beta   90.00
_cell.angle_gamma   90.00
#
_symmetry.space_group_name_H-M   'P 1'
#
loop_
_entity.id
_entity.type
_entity.pdbx_description
1 polymer ?
#
loop_
_entity_poly.entity_id
_entity_poly.type
_entity_poly.pdbx_seq_one_letter_code
_entity_poly.pdbx_strand_id
1 'polypeptide(L)'
;MTSVDNKIAIYKISTNILPINFLVWTDYVSLMLQNPNVTDAEWKELNNSIISVFANEPRPMMDLLTQIKSYVPNTEDILEGNQFAWSLKGIGNFEFAKVNLNKSTQEMQINLKASVPHNYFDNIYASIKVQNTTGKVIYNKEVYGNKQQNAETQKVPVKIGDFIELTHLEGGERATLINLDNNKRESFDKKAMYEVTKDGLKKVNRIVNPKLDTEAPTQPQGLYASKVTSNSIELKWNPSSDNVGVKEYQVLRDGQLIQTVQGTTFIDQNLTVNVEYKYAVKAVDAAGNTSIQSNLIPVKTKNQNEFYEKWDPKKAYTKGDKVEHQGKVYEAVQNHQGNGDLNWIFALSLWKQLTIN
;
A
#
# COMPACT_ATOMS: atom_id res chain seq x y z
N MET A 1 -34.84 19.47 43.38
CA MET A 1 -34.96 18.44 42.32
C MET A 1 -34.03 18.87 41.20
N THR A 2 -33.04 18.01 40.92
CA THR A 2 -32.03 18.00 39.82
C THR A 2 -31.99 19.20 38.87
N SER A 3 -31.02 20.10 39.04
CA SER A 3 -30.71 21.15 38.05
C SER A 3 -29.82 20.58 36.94
N VAL A 4 -30.45 20.28 35.81
CA VAL A 4 -29.79 19.90 34.56
C VAL A 4 -29.53 21.19 33.78
N ASP A 5 -28.47 21.92 34.14
CA ASP A 5 -28.03 23.09 33.38
C ASP A 5 -26.48 23.16 33.40
N ASN A 6 -25.86 22.28 32.62
CA ASN A 6 -24.43 22.37 32.31
C ASN A 6 -24.23 23.54 31.33
N LYS A 7 -24.08 24.75 31.88
CA LYS A 7 -23.74 25.95 31.09
C LYS A 7 -22.37 25.77 30.43
N ILE A 8 -22.37 25.67 29.11
CA ILE A 8 -21.17 25.72 28.26
C ILE A 8 -20.73 27.17 28.14
N ALA A 9 -19.50 27.49 28.53
CA ALA A 9 -18.86 28.77 28.21
C ALA A 9 -17.75 28.53 27.17
N ILE A 10 -17.79 29.27 26.06
CA ILE A 10 -16.77 29.22 25.01
C ILE A 10 -15.87 30.44 25.17
N TYR A 11 -14.58 30.21 25.41
CA TYR A 11 -13.57 31.26 25.43
C TYR A 11 -12.73 31.16 24.16
N LYS A 12 -12.69 32.26 23.39
CA LYS A 12 -11.87 32.39 22.19
C LYS A 12 -10.65 33.23 22.54
N ILE A 13 -9.46 32.63 22.42
CA ILE A 13 -8.21 33.37 22.57
C ILE A 13 -7.53 33.40 21.21
N SER A 14 -7.29 34.59 20.69
CA SER A 14 -6.45 34.80 19.52
C SER A 14 -4.99 34.63 19.94
N THR A 15 -4.34 33.59 19.46
CA THR A 15 -2.87 33.44 19.57
C THR A 15 -2.24 33.70 18.20
N ASN A 16 -0.94 34.00 18.16
CA ASN A 16 -0.20 34.25 16.92
C ASN A 16 0.02 32.98 16.06
N ILE A 17 -0.52 31.82 16.47
CA ILE A 17 -0.21 30.53 15.86
C ILE A 17 -1.49 29.83 15.37
N LEU A 18 -2.56 29.72 16.19
CA LEU A 18 -3.92 29.29 15.77
C LEU A 18 -5.01 29.78 16.77
N PRO A 19 -6.29 29.92 16.38
CA PRO A 19 -7.38 30.12 17.34
C PRO A 19 -7.58 28.86 18.19
N ILE A 20 -7.57 28.99 19.52
CA ILE A 20 -7.83 27.88 20.45
C ILE A 20 -9.20 28.12 21.08
N ASN A 21 -10.07 27.11 21.00
CA ASN A 21 -11.35 27.10 21.72
C ASN A 21 -11.25 26.15 22.91
N PHE A 22 -11.74 26.61 24.06
CA PHE A 22 -11.91 25.81 25.26
C PHE A 22 -13.39 25.51 25.45
N LEU A 23 -13.74 24.24 25.64
CA LEU A 23 -15.01 23.89 26.27
C LEU A 23 -14.74 23.62 27.75
N VAL A 24 -15.45 24.36 28.59
CA VAL A 24 -15.35 24.26 30.05
C VAL A 24 -16.67 23.68 30.57
N TRP A 25 -16.59 22.52 31.22
CA TRP A 25 -17.66 21.95 32.03
C TRP A 25 -17.35 22.17 33.52
N THR A 26 -18.31 21.87 34.39
CA THR A 26 -18.15 21.98 35.85
C THR A 26 -16.97 21.18 36.39
N ASP A 27 -16.65 20.05 35.73
CA ASP A 27 -15.72 19.06 36.29
C ASP A 27 -14.48 18.79 35.40
N TYR A 28 -14.40 19.37 34.20
CA TYR A 28 -13.21 19.27 33.33
C TYR A 28 -13.20 20.32 32.20
N VAL A 29 -12.03 20.53 31.59
CA VAL A 29 -11.81 21.40 30.42
C VAL A 29 -11.35 20.54 29.25
N SER A 30 -11.95 20.69 28.07
CA SER A 30 -11.45 20.09 26.82
C SER A 30 -10.88 21.16 25.90
N LEU A 31 -9.72 20.83 25.32
CA LEU A 31 -8.98 21.70 24.43
C LEU A 31 -9.20 21.24 22.99
N MET A 32 -9.76 22.11 22.15
CA MET A 32 -10.03 21.82 20.75
C MET A 32 -9.16 22.74 19.90
N LEU A 33 -8.23 22.13 19.14
CA LEU A 33 -7.39 22.85 18.19
C LEU A 33 -8.14 22.99 16.86
N GLN A 34 -8.31 24.22 16.40
CA GLN A 34 -8.93 24.47 15.10
C GLN A 34 -7.93 24.18 13.98
N ASN A 35 -8.29 23.29 13.06
CA ASN A 35 -7.60 23.10 11.79
C ASN A 35 -7.91 24.32 10.91
N PRO A 36 -6.89 25.08 10.46
CA PRO A 36 -7.10 26.33 9.70
C PRO A 36 -7.78 26.13 8.33
N ASN A 37 -7.90 24.88 7.85
CA ASN A 37 -8.52 24.55 6.56
C ASN A 37 -10.01 24.17 6.67
N VAL A 38 -10.62 24.26 7.84
CA VAL A 38 -12.02 23.88 8.09
C VAL A 38 -12.81 25.14 8.44
N THR A 39 -13.91 25.38 7.74
CA THR A 39 -14.75 26.57 7.92
C THR A 39 -15.52 26.54 9.24
N ASP A 40 -15.97 27.69 9.74
CA ASP A 40 -16.73 27.78 11.01
C ASP A 40 -18.02 26.94 11.02
N ALA A 41 -18.63 26.72 9.84
CA ALA A 41 -19.82 25.89 9.68
C ALA A 41 -19.51 24.39 9.79
N GLU A 42 -18.47 23.94 9.10
CA GLU A 42 -17.97 22.55 9.18
C GLU A 42 -17.49 22.22 10.60
N TRP A 43 -16.88 23.19 11.29
CA TRP A 43 -16.52 23.05 12.71
C TRP A 43 -17.73 22.86 13.61
N LYS A 44 -18.84 23.55 13.36
CA LYS A 44 -20.05 23.45 14.19
C LYS A 44 -20.69 22.06 14.06
N GLU A 45 -20.65 21.47 12.87
CA GLU A 45 -21.16 20.14 12.58
C GLU A 45 -20.25 19.03 13.12
N LEU A 46 -18.93 19.19 12.99
CA LEU A 46 -17.93 18.30 13.57
C LEU A 46 -17.95 18.34 15.11
N ASN A 47 -18.13 19.51 15.71
CA ASN A 47 -18.21 19.66 17.17
C ASN A 47 -19.45 18.95 17.72
N ASN A 48 -20.59 19.02 17.04
CA ASN A 48 -21.81 18.31 17.44
C ASN A 48 -21.65 16.79 17.34
N SER A 49 -20.89 16.27 16.36
CA SER A 49 -20.63 14.83 16.22
C SER A 49 -19.56 14.31 17.20
N ILE A 50 -18.49 15.07 17.46
CA ILE A 50 -17.45 14.75 18.45
C ILE A 50 -18.03 14.72 19.88
N ILE A 51 -18.89 15.67 20.24
CA ILE A 51 -19.56 15.68 21.54
C ILE A 51 -20.37 14.38 21.78
N SER A 52 -20.93 13.77 20.74
CA SER A 52 -21.67 12.51 20.86
C SER A 52 -20.78 11.26 21.07
N VAL A 53 -19.53 11.29 20.59
CA VAL A 53 -18.59 10.15 20.65
C VAL A 53 -17.74 10.16 21.93
N PHE A 54 -17.39 11.34 22.43
CA PHE A 54 -16.47 11.48 23.58
C PHE A 54 -17.15 11.74 24.92
N ALA A 55 -18.48 11.81 24.97
CA ALA A 55 -19.24 12.04 26.21
C ALA A 55 -19.10 10.93 27.27
N ASN A 56 -18.58 9.74 26.92
CA ASN A 56 -18.64 8.56 27.79
C ASN A 56 -17.29 8.05 28.32
N GLU A 57 -16.15 8.66 27.99
CA GLU A 57 -14.85 8.27 28.57
C GLU A 57 -14.00 9.47 28.99
N PRO A 58 -14.07 9.91 30.26
CA PRO A 58 -13.17 10.94 30.77
C PRO A 58 -11.74 10.40 30.83
N ARG A 59 -10.86 10.91 29.94
CA ARG A 59 -9.41 10.72 30.06
C ARG A 59 -8.80 11.85 30.90
N PRO A 60 -7.80 11.57 31.76
CA PRO A 60 -7.10 12.61 32.50
C PRO A 60 -6.51 13.65 31.55
N MET A 61 -6.67 14.94 31.87
CA MET A 61 -6.13 16.09 31.11
C MET A 61 -4.65 15.91 30.73
N MET A 62 -3.88 15.21 31.57
CA MET A 62 -2.46 14.94 31.35
C MET A 62 -2.20 13.98 30.18
N ASP A 63 -3.05 12.96 29.97
CA ASP A 63 -2.93 12.02 28.86
C ASP A 63 -3.24 12.70 27.53
N LEU A 64 -4.26 13.58 27.53
CA LEU A 64 -4.64 14.34 26.35
C LEU A 64 -3.58 15.40 26.00
N LEU A 65 -3.01 16.12 26.98
CA LEU A 65 -1.93 17.08 26.73
C LEU A 65 -0.66 16.40 26.20
N THR A 66 -0.34 15.21 26.73
CA THR A 66 0.81 14.42 26.28
C THR A 66 0.59 13.89 24.87
N GLN A 67 -0.62 13.40 24.57
CA GLN A 67 -0.99 13.04 23.20
C GLN A 67 -0.95 14.27 22.30
N ILE A 68 -1.62 15.39 22.61
CA ILE A 68 -1.65 16.60 21.78
C ILE A 68 -0.25 17.19 21.55
N LYS A 69 0.65 17.21 22.55
CA LYS A 69 2.06 17.62 22.36
C LYS A 69 2.81 16.76 21.35
N SER A 70 2.41 15.50 21.16
CA SER A 70 2.97 14.64 20.09
C SER A 70 2.41 14.95 18.69
N TYR A 71 1.29 15.70 18.59
CA TYR A 71 0.63 16.08 17.33
C TYR A 71 0.78 17.56 16.96
N VAL A 72 1.07 18.47 17.91
CA VAL A 72 1.38 19.87 17.63
C VAL A 72 2.88 19.97 17.33
N PRO A 73 3.30 20.18 16.07
CA PRO A 73 4.69 20.44 15.78
C PRO A 73 5.11 21.73 16.49
N ASN A 74 6.02 21.63 17.46
CA ASN A 74 6.74 22.79 17.97
C ASN A 74 7.36 23.52 16.77
N THR A 75 6.91 24.73 16.51
CA THR A 75 7.54 25.64 15.55
C THR A 75 8.93 26.10 16.03
N GLU A 76 9.33 25.75 17.25
CA GLU A 76 10.64 26.06 17.85
C GLU A 76 11.72 24.97 17.66
N ASP A 77 11.40 23.82 17.07
CA ASP A 77 12.30 22.64 16.97
C ASP A 77 12.92 22.44 15.57
N ILE A 78 13.14 23.55 14.84
CA ILE A 78 13.85 23.53 13.55
C ILE A 78 15.32 23.91 13.77
N LEU A 79 16.21 23.02 13.36
CA LEU A 79 17.63 23.31 13.21
C LEU A 79 17.83 23.97 11.85
N GLU A 80 17.77 25.29 11.80
CA GLU A 80 17.90 26.07 10.57
C GLU A 80 19.27 25.91 9.92
N GLY A 81 19.30 25.68 8.61
CA GLY A 81 20.53 25.48 7.85
C GLY A 81 20.41 24.45 6.75
N ASN A 82 21.52 24.20 6.07
CA ASN A 82 21.67 23.28 4.96
C ASN A 82 22.64 22.14 5.23
N GLN A 83 23.58 22.31 6.15
CA GLN A 83 24.65 21.34 6.40
C GLN A 83 24.62 20.82 7.83
N PHE A 84 24.48 19.50 7.95
CA PHE A 84 24.39 18.82 9.25
C PHE A 84 25.30 17.61 9.27
N ALA A 85 25.94 17.34 10.40
CA ALA A 85 26.73 16.14 10.59
C ALA A 85 26.39 15.43 11.90
N TRP A 86 26.04 14.15 11.81
CA TRP A 86 25.93 13.27 12.96
C TRP A 86 27.20 12.47 13.17
N SER A 87 27.59 12.29 14.43
CA SER A 87 28.71 11.45 14.86
C SER A 87 28.18 10.40 15.84
N LEU A 88 28.34 9.13 15.49
CA LEU A 88 27.96 7.97 16.31
C LEU A 88 29.21 7.24 16.79
N LYS A 89 29.31 7.06 18.11
CA LYS A 89 30.51 6.56 18.78
C LYS A 89 30.24 5.28 19.55
N GLY A 90 31.16 4.34 19.41
CA GLY A 90 31.18 3.07 20.10
C GLY A 90 32.01 3.12 21.38
N ILE A 91 32.46 1.95 21.81
CA ILE A 91 33.33 1.78 22.96
C ILE A 91 34.60 2.65 22.83
N GLY A 92 35.04 3.25 23.95
CA GLY A 92 36.22 4.11 23.96
C GLY A 92 36.04 5.42 23.18
N ASN A 93 34.80 5.88 22.95
CA ASN A 93 34.48 7.08 22.15
C ASN A 93 34.95 7.00 20.68
N PHE A 94 35.19 5.80 20.17
CA PHE A 94 35.55 5.60 18.77
C PHE A 94 34.37 5.94 17.86
N GLU A 95 34.49 6.97 17.02
CA GLU A 95 33.48 7.30 16.01
C GLU A 95 33.47 6.25 14.90
N PHE A 96 32.53 5.31 14.96
CA PHE A 96 32.37 4.26 13.96
C PHE A 96 31.52 4.69 12.76
N ALA A 97 30.66 5.70 12.93
CA ALA A 97 29.83 6.22 11.84
C ALA A 97 29.77 7.76 11.86
N LYS A 98 29.89 8.35 10.67
CA LYS A 98 29.69 9.78 10.43
C LYS A 98 28.71 9.98 9.27
N VAL A 99 27.63 10.71 9.54
CA VAL A 99 26.57 11.00 8.55
C VAL A 99 26.59 12.49 8.26
N ASN A 100 26.80 12.89 7.01
CA ASN A 100 26.78 14.29 6.61
C ASN A 100 25.62 14.52 5.64
N LEU A 101 24.72 15.43 5.98
CA LEU A 101 23.64 15.88 5.11
C LEU A 101 24.00 17.25 4.54
N ASN A 102 23.88 17.39 3.22
CA ASN A 102 23.87 18.66 2.53
C ASN A 102 22.55 18.81 1.77
N LYS A 103 21.67 19.65 2.30
CA LYS A 103 20.34 19.94 1.72
C LYS A 103 20.43 20.63 0.37
N SER A 104 21.46 21.46 0.15
CA SER A 104 21.66 22.17 -1.13
C SER A 104 21.98 21.22 -2.27
N THR A 105 22.72 20.14 -2.00
CA THR A 105 23.00 19.07 -2.98
C THR A 105 22.00 17.92 -2.90
N GLN A 106 21.04 17.96 -1.98
CA GLN A 106 20.07 16.90 -1.71
C GLN A 106 20.73 15.53 -1.48
N GLU A 107 21.88 15.52 -0.81
CA GLU A 107 22.69 14.32 -0.61
C GLU A 107 23.01 14.13 0.87
N MET A 108 22.83 12.92 1.36
CA MET A 108 23.32 12.46 2.64
C MET A 108 24.41 11.41 2.42
N GLN A 109 25.61 11.68 2.93
CA GLN A 109 26.75 10.77 2.87
C GLN A 109 26.95 10.07 4.22
N ILE A 110 26.83 8.75 4.23
CA ILE A 110 27.09 7.89 5.40
C ILE A 110 28.47 7.28 5.24
N ASN A 111 29.35 7.51 6.21
CA ASN A 111 30.68 6.92 6.27
C ASN A 111 30.78 6.01 7.49
N LEU A 112 30.99 4.71 7.26
CA LEU A 112 31.27 3.73 8.31
C LEU A 112 32.76 3.40 8.32
N LYS A 113 33.32 3.25 9.52
CA LYS A 113 34.69 2.78 9.71
C LYS A 113 34.70 1.29 10.06
N ALA A 114 35.67 0.57 9.53
CA ALA A 114 35.88 -0.84 9.88
C ALA A 114 36.15 -0.95 11.39
N SER A 115 35.28 -1.63 12.13
CA SER A 115 35.33 -1.68 13.59
C SER A 115 34.36 -2.70 14.17
N VAL A 116 34.54 -3.05 15.44
CA VAL A 116 33.47 -3.62 16.27
C VAL A 116 32.97 -2.50 17.19
N PRO A 117 31.77 -1.92 16.94
CA PRO A 117 31.32 -0.72 17.64
C PRO A 117 31.33 -0.87 19.16
N HIS A 118 30.83 -1.98 19.69
CA HIS A 118 30.80 -2.24 21.12
C HIS A 118 30.58 -3.73 21.44
N ASN A 119 31.65 -4.42 21.88
CA ASN A 119 31.67 -5.89 22.07
C ASN A 119 30.64 -6.44 23.07
N TYR A 120 30.13 -5.62 23.99
CA TYR A 120 29.15 -6.04 25.00
C TYR A 120 27.69 -6.03 24.51
N PHE A 121 27.40 -5.57 23.29
CA PHE A 121 26.04 -5.53 22.73
C PHE A 121 25.93 -6.51 21.55
N ASP A 122 25.12 -7.56 21.70
CA ASP A 122 24.91 -8.60 20.68
C ASP A 122 23.76 -8.30 19.70
N ASN A 123 23.12 -7.15 19.87
CA ASN A 123 22.01 -6.65 19.07
C ASN A 123 22.42 -5.43 18.23
N ILE A 124 21.44 -4.80 17.58
CA ILE A 124 21.62 -3.55 16.84
C ILE A 124 21.98 -2.45 17.82
N TYR A 125 23.22 -2.00 17.73
CA TYR A 125 23.78 -0.94 18.57
C TYR A 125 23.41 0.45 18.07
N ALA A 126 23.34 0.62 16.74
CA ALA A 126 22.88 1.85 16.11
C ALA A 126 22.21 1.56 14.77
N SER A 127 21.34 2.47 14.32
CA SER A 127 20.78 2.42 12.98
C SER A 127 20.67 3.79 12.35
N ILE A 128 20.67 3.81 11.01
CA ILE A 128 20.46 5.00 10.18
C ILE A 128 19.45 4.62 9.12
N LYS A 129 18.31 5.31 9.08
CA LYS A 129 17.22 5.04 8.15
C LYS A 129 16.74 6.33 7.50
N VAL A 130 16.45 6.25 6.21
CA VAL A 130 15.82 7.33 5.45
C VAL A 130 14.54 6.82 4.81
N GLN A 131 13.45 7.55 5.02
CA GLN A 131 12.17 7.34 4.36
C GLN A 131 11.82 8.53 3.50
N ASN A 132 11.37 8.29 2.28
CA ASN A 132 10.94 9.36 1.39
C ASN A 132 9.53 9.88 1.75
N THR A 133 9.07 10.89 1.04
CA THR A 133 7.72 11.45 1.16
C THR A 133 6.57 10.47 0.88
N THR A 134 6.80 9.29 0.30
CA THR A 134 5.76 8.26 0.13
C THR A 134 5.76 7.23 1.26
N GLY A 135 6.62 7.41 2.28
CA GLY A 135 6.85 6.45 3.34
C GLY A 135 7.76 5.27 2.97
N LYS A 136 8.26 5.21 1.73
CA LYS A 136 9.18 4.16 1.28
C LYS A 136 10.54 4.35 1.95
N VAL A 137 11.04 3.30 2.57
CA VAL A 137 12.42 3.24 3.08
C VAL A 137 13.38 3.21 1.88
N ILE A 138 14.14 4.27 1.69
CA ILE A 138 15.13 4.40 0.60
C ILE A 138 16.55 4.09 1.08
N TYR A 139 16.78 4.09 2.38
CA TYR A 139 18.02 3.63 3.00
C TYR A 139 17.74 3.06 4.39
N ASN A 140 18.38 1.94 4.73
CA ASN A 140 18.38 1.38 6.08
C ASN A 140 19.72 0.70 6.34
N LYS A 141 20.43 1.16 7.37
CA LYS A 141 21.64 0.53 7.87
C LYS A 141 21.47 0.21 9.34
N GLU A 142 21.65 -1.06 9.67
CA GLU A 142 21.70 -1.55 11.04
C GLU A 142 23.13 -1.97 11.36
N VAL A 143 23.63 -1.49 12.49
CA VAL A 143 25.00 -1.71 12.95
C VAL A 143 24.94 -2.51 14.24
N TYR A 144 25.35 -3.78 14.18
CA TYR A 144 25.42 -4.65 15.37
C TYR A 144 26.64 -4.30 16.22
N GLY A 145 26.46 -4.29 17.54
CA GLY A 145 27.50 -3.85 18.48
C GLY A 145 28.74 -4.73 18.47
N ASN A 146 28.56 -6.04 18.59
CA ASN A 146 29.65 -7.02 18.73
C ASN A 146 30.08 -7.68 17.39
N LYS A 147 29.56 -7.19 16.26
CA LYS A 147 29.92 -7.72 14.94
C LYS A 147 30.87 -6.78 14.23
N GLN A 148 31.90 -7.35 13.61
CA GLN A 148 32.82 -6.62 12.75
C GLN A 148 32.05 -5.94 11.61
N GLN A 149 32.20 -4.62 11.53
CA GLN A 149 31.74 -3.79 10.43
C GLN A 149 32.88 -3.58 9.44
N ASN A 150 32.54 -3.48 8.16
CA ASN A 150 33.48 -3.06 7.12
C ASN A 150 33.44 -1.54 6.96
N ALA A 151 34.54 -0.96 6.48
CA ALA A 151 34.53 0.43 6.05
C ALA A 151 33.63 0.58 4.82
N GLU A 152 32.78 1.59 4.82
CA GLU A 152 31.78 1.80 3.77
C GLU A 152 31.50 3.29 3.61
N THR A 153 31.23 3.72 2.38
CA THR A 153 30.70 5.06 2.09
C THR A 153 29.50 4.93 1.17
N GLN A 154 28.36 5.49 1.60
CA GLN A 154 27.12 5.49 0.83
C GLN A 154 26.62 6.92 0.66
N LYS A 155 26.14 7.24 -0.54
CA LYS A 155 25.45 8.48 -0.87
C LYS A 155 23.97 8.17 -1.05
N VAL A 156 23.12 8.83 -0.28
CA VAL A 156 21.68 8.66 -0.28
C VAL A 156 21.04 9.97 -0.73
N PRO A 157 20.19 9.96 -1.77
CA PRO A 157 19.44 11.16 -2.14
C PRO A 157 18.42 11.46 -1.03
N VAL A 158 18.43 12.70 -0.52
CA VAL A 158 17.53 13.16 0.54
C VAL A 158 16.93 14.51 0.14
N LYS A 159 15.60 14.55 0.04
CA LYS A 159 14.82 15.70 -0.44
C LYS A 159 14.03 16.34 0.70
N ILE A 160 13.53 17.55 0.46
CA ILE A 160 12.56 18.19 1.35
C ILE A 160 11.33 17.28 1.47
N GLY A 161 10.89 17.04 2.71
CA GLY A 161 9.79 16.15 3.08
C GLY A 161 10.23 14.71 3.42
N ASP A 162 11.49 14.34 3.17
CA ASP A 162 12.02 13.05 3.59
C ASP A 162 12.26 13.04 5.11
N PHE A 163 12.25 11.85 5.69
CA PHE A 163 12.49 11.60 7.11
C PHE A 163 13.78 10.85 7.33
N ILE A 164 14.54 11.28 8.33
CA ILE A 164 15.78 10.65 8.78
C ILE A 164 15.56 10.14 10.20
N GLU A 165 15.77 8.85 10.44
CA GLU A 165 15.76 8.22 11.76
C GLU A 165 17.16 7.71 12.09
N LEU A 166 17.64 8.06 13.29
CA LEU A 166 18.87 7.50 13.86
C LEU A 166 18.56 6.87 15.20
N THR A 167 19.17 5.72 15.49
CA THR A 167 19.12 5.09 16.81
C THR A 167 20.53 4.80 17.33
N HIS A 168 20.67 4.79 18.66
CA HIS A 168 21.91 4.45 19.33
C HIS A 168 21.60 3.92 20.74
N LEU A 169 22.08 2.73 21.11
CA LEU A 169 21.77 2.14 22.42
C LEU A 169 22.37 2.92 23.59
N GLU A 170 23.54 3.52 23.38
CA GLU A 170 24.22 4.39 24.33
C GLU A 170 24.17 5.84 23.85
N GLY A 171 23.00 6.45 23.79
CA GLY A 171 22.82 7.84 23.34
C GLY A 171 23.59 8.90 24.15
N GLY A 172 23.27 10.17 23.93
CA GLY A 172 23.90 11.30 24.59
C GLY A 172 25.20 11.70 23.91
N GLU A 173 26.31 11.78 24.65
CA GLU A 173 27.60 12.27 24.13
C GLU A 173 28.23 11.39 23.02
N ARG A 174 27.70 10.17 22.85
CA ARG A 174 28.07 9.22 21.80
C ARG A 174 27.22 9.32 20.54
N ALA A 175 26.13 10.07 20.59
CA ALA A 175 25.20 10.24 19.49
C ALA A 175 24.90 11.73 19.33
N THR A 176 25.76 12.41 18.56
CA THR A 176 25.79 13.87 18.47
C THR A 176 25.45 14.37 17.08
N LEU A 177 24.95 15.59 17.01
CA LEU A 177 24.66 16.35 15.80
C LEU A 177 25.37 17.70 15.90
N ILE A 178 25.96 18.14 14.79
CA ILE A 178 26.41 19.52 14.60
C ILE A 178 25.77 20.10 13.35
N ASN A 179 25.21 21.29 13.48
CA ASN A 179 24.89 22.14 12.35
C ASN A 179 26.16 22.86 11.91
N LEU A 180 26.64 22.56 10.71
CA LEU A 180 27.90 23.06 10.18
C LEU A 180 27.82 24.52 9.74
N ASP A 181 26.62 25.05 9.52
CA ASP A 181 26.44 26.44 9.10
C ASP A 181 26.53 27.42 10.28
N ASN A 182 26.15 27.00 11.50
CA ASN A 182 26.13 27.87 12.69
C ASN A 182 26.83 27.28 13.94
N ASN A 183 27.47 26.12 13.82
CA ASN A 183 28.16 25.40 14.89
C ASN A 183 27.28 24.98 16.09
N LYS A 184 25.95 25.05 15.98
CA LYS A 184 25.06 24.55 17.03
C LYS A 184 25.23 23.04 17.17
N ARG A 185 25.42 22.58 18.40
CA ARG A 185 25.61 21.16 18.73
C ARG A 185 24.46 20.65 19.56
N GLU A 186 24.07 19.43 19.29
CA GLU A 186 23.05 18.71 20.04
C GLU A 186 23.44 17.24 20.19
N SER A 187 22.77 16.56 21.10
CA SER A 187 22.83 15.11 21.23
C SER A 187 21.42 14.54 21.25
N PHE A 188 21.30 13.25 20.99
CA PHE A 188 20.07 12.52 21.18
C PHE A 188 20.32 11.30 22.03
N ASP A 189 19.33 10.89 22.82
CA ASP A 189 19.40 9.67 23.63
C ASP A 189 19.26 8.43 22.72
N LYS A 190 18.24 7.59 22.88
CA LYS A 190 18.16 6.34 22.11
C LYS A 190 17.77 6.51 20.65
N LYS A 191 17.04 7.58 20.34
CA LYS A 191 16.47 7.81 19.01
C LYS A 191 16.36 9.31 18.73
N ALA A 192 16.64 9.69 17.49
CA ALA A 192 16.25 10.97 16.92
C ALA A 192 15.57 10.76 15.56
N MET A 193 14.54 11.56 15.29
CA MET A 193 13.89 11.61 13.99
C MET A 193 13.80 13.06 13.52
N TYR A 194 14.06 13.28 12.24
CA TYR A 194 14.04 14.58 11.60
C TYR A 194 13.22 14.54 10.32
N GLU A 195 12.38 15.54 10.12
CA GLU A 195 11.80 15.89 8.83
C GLU A 195 12.73 16.91 8.15
N VAL A 196 13.11 16.66 6.91
CA VAL A 196 13.90 17.60 6.10
C VAL A 196 12.97 18.69 5.59
N THR A 197 13.10 19.91 6.10
CA THR A 197 12.25 21.04 5.70
C THR A 197 12.99 21.98 4.76
N LYS A 198 12.27 22.96 4.21
CA LYS A 198 12.91 24.05 3.46
C LYS A 198 13.97 24.76 4.30
N ASP A 199 13.64 25.07 5.56
CA ASP A 199 14.46 25.91 6.42
C ASP A 199 15.57 25.12 7.15
N GLY A 200 15.42 23.82 7.33
CA GLY A 200 16.36 23.05 8.14
C GLY A 200 15.97 21.60 8.39
N LEU A 201 16.38 21.08 9.55
CA LEU A 201 15.91 19.81 10.09
C LEU A 201 14.93 20.07 11.21
N LYS A 202 13.68 19.66 11.02
CA LYS A 202 12.67 19.74 12.07
C LYS A 202 12.66 18.44 12.86
N LYS A 203 12.85 18.52 14.18
CA LYS A 203 12.72 17.33 15.02
C LYS A 203 11.26 16.86 15.04
N VAL A 204 11.06 15.56 14.94
CA VAL A 204 9.74 14.94 14.99
C VAL A 204 9.73 13.77 15.95
N ASN A 205 8.60 13.55 16.64
CA ASN A 205 8.45 12.46 17.61
C ASN A 205 7.98 11.15 16.97
N ARG A 206 7.66 11.18 15.68
CA ARG A 206 7.29 10.04 14.86
C ARG A 206 7.51 10.40 13.40
N ILE A 207 7.76 9.39 12.58
CA ILE A 207 7.70 9.55 11.13
C ILE A 207 6.23 9.60 10.76
N VAL A 208 5.78 10.79 10.36
CA VAL A 208 4.43 10.97 9.81
C VAL A 208 4.61 10.80 8.31
N ASN A 209 4.16 9.68 7.73
CA ASN A 209 4.06 9.60 6.26
C ASN A 209 3.30 10.86 5.81
N PRO A 210 3.88 11.72 4.95
CA PRO A 210 3.27 12.99 4.64
C PRO A 210 1.99 12.70 3.85
N LYS A 211 0.86 12.97 4.50
CA LYS A 211 -0.51 12.67 4.07
C LYS A 211 -0.79 11.16 3.99
N LEU A 212 -1.73 10.67 4.81
CA LEU A 212 -2.38 9.40 4.52
C LEU A 212 -2.92 9.51 3.11
N ASP A 213 -2.50 8.61 2.23
CA ASP A 213 -3.07 8.57 0.89
C ASP A 213 -4.53 8.12 1.02
N THR A 214 -5.43 9.04 0.71
CA THR A 214 -6.88 8.85 0.74
C THR A 214 -7.48 8.93 -0.66
N GLU A 215 -6.64 9.07 -1.69
CA GLU A 215 -7.09 9.16 -3.07
C GLU A 215 -7.19 7.74 -3.62
N ALA A 216 -8.35 7.40 -4.20
CA ALA A 216 -8.49 6.10 -4.84
C ALA A 216 -7.90 6.15 -6.25
N PRO A 217 -7.37 5.03 -6.77
CA PRO A 217 -6.97 4.94 -8.17
C PRO A 217 -8.09 5.32 -9.13
N THR A 218 -7.73 5.71 -10.35
CA THR A 218 -8.72 5.93 -11.42
C THR A 218 -9.51 4.65 -11.70
N GLN A 219 -10.77 4.78 -12.13
CA GLN A 219 -11.58 3.66 -12.60
C GLN A 219 -10.86 2.90 -13.74
N PRO A 220 -10.73 1.56 -13.68
CA PRO A 220 -10.20 0.78 -14.80
C PRO A 220 -11.08 0.94 -16.04
N GLN A 221 -10.45 1.25 -17.18
CA GLN A 221 -11.12 1.46 -18.46
C GLN A 221 -10.75 0.39 -19.48
N GLY A 222 -11.55 0.27 -20.54
CA GLY A 222 -11.26 -0.62 -21.67
C GLY A 222 -11.25 -2.10 -21.28
N LEU A 223 -12.09 -2.53 -20.33
CA LEU A 223 -12.26 -3.95 -20.01
C LEU A 223 -12.92 -4.68 -21.19
N TYR A 224 -12.29 -5.76 -21.66
CA TYR A 224 -12.83 -6.63 -22.71
C TYR A 224 -12.35 -8.08 -22.56
N ALA A 225 -13.07 -9.02 -23.19
CA ALA A 225 -12.64 -10.40 -23.30
C ALA A 225 -11.78 -10.61 -24.57
N SER A 226 -10.50 -10.92 -24.41
CA SER A 226 -9.59 -11.14 -25.55
C SER A 226 -9.69 -12.56 -26.12
N LYS A 227 -10.09 -13.54 -25.30
CA LYS A 227 -10.27 -14.93 -25.72
C LYS A 227 -11.40 -15.57 -24.94
N VAL A 228 -12.31 -16.24 -25.66
CA VAL A 228 -13.44 -16.99 -25.08
C VAL A 228 -13.44 -18.42 -25.63
N THR A 229 -13.44 -19.39 -24.73
CA THR A 229 -13.58 -20.83 -25.03
C THR A 229 -14.88 -21.37 -24.41
N SER A 230 -15.08 -22.68 -24.44
CA SER A 230 -16.22 -23.32 -23.77
C SER A 230 -16.08 -23.36 -22.24
N ASN A 231 -14.88 -23.18 -21.68
CA ASN A 231 -14.62 -23.30 -20.25
C ASN A 231 -13.67 -22.25 -19.65
N SER A 232 -13.29 -21.24 -20.44
CA SER A 232 -12.42 -20.16 -19.97
C SER A 232 -12.64 -18.85 -20.73
N ILE A 233 -12.38 -17.74 -20.04
CA ILE A 233 -12.45 -16.37 -20.55
C ILE A 233 -11.17 -15.64 -20.14
N GLU A 234 -10.43 -15.10 -21.11
CA GLU A 234 -9.30 -14.18 -20.88
C GLU A 234 -9.81 -12.74 -20.95
N LEU A 235 -9.56 -11.98 -19.88
CA LEU A 235 -9.93 -10.57 -19.72
C LEU A 235 -8.68 -9.70 -19.79
N LYS A 236 -8.81 -8.53 -20.43
CA LYS A 236 -7.79 -7.48 -20.47
C LYS A 236 -8.42 -6.11 -20.26
N TRP A 237 -7.65 -5.20 -19.68
CA TRP A 237 -8.05 -3.82 -19.42
C TRP A 237 -6.85 -2.86 -19.50
N ASN A 238 -7.12 -1.56 -19.51
CA ASN A 238 -6.08 -0.54 -19.47
C ASN A 238 -5.61 -0.30 -18.02
N PRO A 239 -4.30 -0.01 -17.80
CA PRO A 239 -3.81 0.30 -16.48
C PRO A 239 -4.45 1.60 -15.95
N SER A 240 -4.80 1.58 -14.67
CA SER A 240 -5.24 2.74 -13.90
C SER A 240 -4.04 3.54 -13.39
N SER A 241 -4.25 4.82 -13.08
CA SER A 241 -3.27 5.70 -12.45
C SER A 241 -3.72 6.09 -11.04
N ASP A 242 -2.77 6.49 -10.22
CA ASP A 242 -2.98 6.95 -8.85
C ASP A 242 -1.87 7.97 -8.47
N ASN A 243 -2.09 8.78 -7.44
CA ASN A 243 -1.14 9.80 -6.99
C ASN A 243 0.16 9.20 -6.40
N VAL A 244 0.11 7.99 -5.83
CA VAL A 244 1.26 7.24 -5.28
C VAL A 244 1.55 6.01 -6.14
N GLY A 245 0.51 5.26 -6.50
CA GLY A 245 0.62 4.14 -7.43
C GLY A 245 -0.37 3.00 -7.18
N VAL A 246 -0.78 2.34 -8.26
CA VAL A 246 -1.67 1.18 -8.21
C VAL A 246 -0.88 -0.07 -7.80
N LYS A 247 -1.38 -0.79 -6.79
CA LYS A 247 -0.79 -2.02 -6.28
C LYS A 247 -1.32 -3.26 -7.00
N GLU A 248 -2.63 -3.34 -7.18
CA GLU A 248 -3.32 -4.53 -7.67
C GLU A 248 -4.71 -4.23 -8.26
N TYR A 249 -5.31 -5.23 -8.90
CA TYR A 249 -6.66 -5.20 -9.46
C TYR A 249 -7.50 -6.34 -8.89
N GLN A 250 -8.71 -6.02 -8.46
CA GLN A 250 -9.74 -6.96 -8.02
C GLN A 250 -10.64 -7.30 -9.21
N VAL A 251 -10.69 -8.57 -9.62
CA VAL A 251 -11.54 -9.06 -10.70
C VAL A 251 -12.83 -9.63 -10.10
N LEU A 252 -13.96 -9.11 -10.56
CA LEU A 252 -15.29 -9.52 -10.12
C LEU A 252 -16.00 -10.31 -11.22
N ARG A 253 -16.66 -11.40 -10.84
CA ARG A 253 -17.59 -12.16 -11.68
C ARG A 253 -18.95 -12.23 -10.98
N ASP A 254 -19.99 -11.82 -11.68
CA ASP A 254 -21.37 -11.77 -11.17
C ASP A 254 -21.50 -10.99 -9.85
N GLY A 255 -20.68 -9.93 -9.71
CA GLY A 255 -20.63 -9.07 -8.52
C GLY A 255 -19.77 -9.60 -7.37
N GLN A 256 -19.21 -10.82 -7.48
CA GLN A 256 -18.34 -11.41 -6.46
C GLN A 256 -16.87 -11.29 -6.85
N LEU A 257 -16.01 -10.95 -5.90
CA LEU A 257 -14.55 -11.00 -6.08
C LEU A 257 -14.13 -12.45 -6.31
N ILE A 258 -13.51 -12.73 -7.47
CA ILE A 258 -12.99 -14.06 -7.78
C ILE A 258 -11.47 -14.15 -7.69
N GLN A 259 -10.75 -13.04 -7.91
CA GLN A 259 -9.29 -13.01 -7.81
C GLN A 259 -8.74 -11.58 -7.71
N THR A 260 -7.57 -11.45 -7.09
CA THR A 260 -6.73 -10.24 -7.16
C THR A 260 -5.47 -10.49 -8.00
N VAL A 261 -5.12 -9.57 -8.89
CA VAL A 261 -3.95 -9.68 -9.80
C VAL A 261 -3.14 -8.38 -9.84
N GLN A 262 -1.82 -8.46 -10.07
CA GLN A 262 -0.97 -7.27 -10.18
C GLN A 262 -0.94 -6.65 -11.60
N GLY A 263 -1.23 -7.45 -12.62
CA GLY A 263 -1.23 -7.03 -14.02
C GLY A 263 -2.61 -6.64 -14.53
N THR A 264 -2.69 -6.30 -15.83
CA THR A 264 -3.94 -5.90 -16.50
C THR A 264 -4.54 -7.03 -17.35
N THR A 265 -4.27 -8.28 -16.98
CA THR A 265 -4.78 -9.48 -17.67
C THR A 265 -5.13 -10.55 -16.64
N PHE A 266 -6.23 -11.25 -16.88
CA PHE A 266 -6.66 -12.37 -16.05
C PHE A 266 -7.35 -13.45 -16.91
N ILE A 267 -7.14 -14.73 -16.58
CA ILE A 267 -7.82 -15.85 -17.24
C ILE A 267 -8.70 -16.54 -16.20
N ASP A 268 -10.01 -16.46 -16.41
CA ASP A 268 -10.99 -17.22 -15.66
C ASP A 268 -11.14 -18.61 -16.28
N GLN A 269 -11.08 -19.65 -15.47
CA GLN A 269 -11.06 -21.06 -15.90
C GLN A 269 -12.16 -21.86 -15.21
N ASN A 270 -12.37 -23.10 -15.68
CA ASN A 270 -13.36 -24.03 -15.14
C ASN A 270 -14.81 -23.49 -15.21
N LEU A 271 -15.10 -22.69 -16.25
CA LEU A 271 -16.44 -22.16 -16.50
C LEU A 271 -17.34 -23.22 -17.15
N THR A 272 -18.64 -23.13 -16.87
CA THR A 272 -19.65 -23.91 -17.58
C THR A 272 -19.84 -23.37 -19.00
N VAL A 273 -20.08 -24.28 -19.94
CA VAL A 273 -20.27 -23.99 -21.38
C VAL A 273 -21.62 -23.31 -21.62
N ASN A 274 -21.69 -22.43 -22.62
CA ASN A 274 -22.92 -21.71 -23.01
C ASN A 274 -23.58 -20.90 -21.88
N VAL A 275 -22.81 -20.47 -20.87
CA VAL A 275 -23.27 -19.64 -19.75
C VAL A 275 -22.72 -18.23 -19.89
N GLU A 276 -23.57 -17.24 -19.65
CA GLU A 276 -23.18 -15.83 -19.59
C GLU A 276 -22.72 -15.47 -18.18
N TYR A 277 -21.56 -14.82 -18.10
CA TYR A 277 -20.99 -14.27 -16.88
C TYR A 277 -20.80 -12.76 -17.03
N LYS A 278 -20.93 -12.03 -15.93
CA LYS A 278 -20.74 -10.57 -15.91
C LYS A 278 -19.43 -10.21 -15.22
N TYR A 279 -18.53 -9.56 -15.95
CA TYR A 279 -17.22 -9.20 -15.42
C TYR A 279 -17.07 -7.70 -15.18
N ALA A 280 -16.33 -7.38 -14.13
CA ALA A 280 -15.87 -6.03 -13.84
C ALA A 280 -14.55 -6.05 -13.07
N VAL A 281 -13.84 -4.93 -13.03
CA VAL A 281 -12.54 -4.81 -12.36
C VAL A 281 -12.49 -3.54 -11.51
N LYS A 282 -11.87 -3.61 -10.33
CA LYS A 282 -11.48 -2.45 -9.50
C LYS A 282 -9.97 -2.40 -9.37
N ALA A 283 -9.42 -1.21 -9.20
CA ALA A 283 -8.00 -0.99 -8.89
C ALA A 283 -7.85 -0.68 -7.39
N VAL A 284 -6.76 -1.12 -6.79
CA VAL A 284 -6.42 -0.89 -5.38
C VAL A 284 -4.98 -0.39 -5.28
N ASP A 285 -4.75 0.66 -4.50
CA ASP A 285 -3.41 1.20 -4.25
C ASP A 285 -2.70 0.50 -3.07
N ALA A 286 -1.52 1.04 -2.69
CA ALA A 286 -0.76 0.52 -1.56
C ALA A 286 -1.34 0.91 -0.18
N ALA A 287 -2.16 1.96 -0.11
CA ALA A 287 -2.82 2.43 1.10
C ALA A 287 -4.15 1.71 1.38
N GLY A 288 -4.68 0.97 0.40
CA GLY A 288 -5.93 0.24 0.47
C GLY A 288 -7.14 0.99 -0.09
N ASN A 289 -6.95 2.17 -0.72
CA ASN A 289 -8.08 2.83 -1.37
C ASN A 289 -8.46 2.05 -2.63
N THR A 290 -9.76 1.93 -2.87
CA THR A 290 -10.32 1.13 -3.96
C THR A 290 -11.05 2.05 -4.93
N SER A 291 -10.77 1.89 -6.22
CA SER A 291 -11.42 2.70 -7.26
C SER A 291 -12.90 2.36 -7.45
N ILE A 292 -13.57 3.23 -8.21
CA ILE A 292 -14.86 2.89 -8.81
C ILE A 292 -14.66 1.67 -9.72
N GLN A 293 -15.63 0.75 -9.69
CA GLN A 293 -15.64 -0.43 -10.56
C GLN A 293 -15.72 -0.04 -12.03
N SER A 294 -15.00 -0.75 -12.91
CA SER A 294 -15.12 -0.59 -14.37
C SER A 294 -16.55 -0.75 -14.87
N ASN A 295 -16.77 -0.40 -16.15
CA ASN A 295 -17.96 -0.83 -16.87
C ASN A 295 -18.08 -2.36 -16.81
N LEU A 296 -19.32 -2.83 -16.63
CA LEU A 296 -19.64 -4.25 -16.57
C LEU A 296 -19.78 -4.79 -17.99
N ILE A 297 -19.12 -5.92 -18.28
CA ILE A 297 -19.24 -6.60 -19.57
C ILE A 297 -19.90 -7.98 -19.39
N PRO A 298 -20.99 -8.29 -20.11
CA PRO A 298 -21.49 -9.65 -20.22
C PRO A 298 -20.63 -10.43 -21.24
N VAL A 299 -20.18 -11.62 -20.85
CA VAL A 299 -19.38 -12.50 -21.70
C VAL A 299 -19.94 -13.91 -21.59
N LYS A 300 -20.36 -14.48 -22.73
CA LYS A 300 -20.92 -15.83 -22.80
C LYS A 300 -19.87 -16.83 -23.26
N THR A 301 -19.65 -17.89 -22.47
CA THR A 301 -18.78 -18.99 -22.89
C THR A 301 -19.34 -19.66 -24.15
N LYS A 302 -18.44 -20.18 -24.98
CA LYS A 302 -18.85 -20.87 -26.20
C LYS A 302 -19.55 -22.18 -25.86
N ASN A 303 -20.30 -22.70 -26.82
CA ASN A 303 -20.65 -24.11 -26.80
C ASN A 303 -19.36 -24.94 -26.77
N GLN A 304 -19.42 -26.12 -26.15
CA GLN A 304 -18.34 -27.08 -26.26
C GLN A 304 -18.21 -27.48 -27.72
N ASN A 305 -17.09 -27.12 -28.37
CA ASN A 305 -16.69 -27.82 -29.57
C ASN A 305 -16.26 -29.20 -29.10
N GLU A 306 -17.16 -30.19 -29.21
CA GLU A 306 -16.81 -31.59 -29.07
C GLU A 306 -15.69 -31.86 -30.10
N PHE A 307 -14.46 -32.04 -29.64
CA PHE A 307 -13.40 -32.60 -30.49
C PHE A 307 -13.72 -34.07 -30.65
N TYR A 308 -14.44 -34.39 -31.72
CA TYR A 308 -14.68 -35.75 -32.11
C TYR A 308 -13.39 -36.35 -32.66
N GLU A 309 -13.12 -37.59 -32.29
CA GLU A 309 -12.04 -38.36 -32.90
C GLU A 309 -12.28 -38.43 -34.42
N LYS A 310 -11.22 -38.34 -35.23
CA LYS A 310 -11.37 -38.56 -36.67
C LYS A 310 -11.81 -39.99 -36.92
N TRP A 311 -12.80 -40.17 -37.79
CA TRP A 311 -13.24 -41.50 -38.18
C TRP A 311 -12.09 -42.28 -38.83
N ASP A 312 -11.84 -43.48 -38.32
CA ASP A 312 -10.86 -44.44 -38.83
C ASP A 312 -11.64 -45.64 -39.42
N PRO A 313 -11.51 -45.92 -40.72
CA PRO A 313 -12.25 -47.00 -41.38
C PRO A 313 -11.90 -48.40 -40.86
N LYS A 314 -10.85 -48.56 -40.04
CA LYS A 314 -10.40 -49.84 -39.46
C LYS A 314 -10.65 -49.97 -37.96
N LYS A 315 -11.12 -48.92 -37.29
CA LYS A 315 -11.34 -48.92 -35.85
C LYS A 315 -12.66 -49.63 -35.49
N ALA A 316 -12.70 -50.24 -34.31
CA ALA A 316 -13.93 -50.74 -33.70
C ALA A 316 -14.68 -49.60 -33.01
N TYR A 317 -16.00 -49.54 -33.21
CA TYR A 317 -16.88 -48.54 -32.62
C TYR A 317 -18.02 -49.20 -31.85
N THR A 318 -18.36 -48.62 -30.70
CA THR A 318 -19.50 -49.00 -29.87
C THR A 318 -20.66 -48.05 -30.18
N LYS A 319 -21.90 -48.53 -30.03
CA LYS A 319 -23.10 -47.70 -30.17
C LYS A 319 -22.98 -46.44 -29.28
N GLY A 320 -23.15 -45.27 -29.88
CA GLY A 320 -23.02 -43.97 -29.23
C GLY A 320 -21.67 -43.28 -29.41
N ASP A 321 -20.65 -43.96 -29.93
CA ASP A 321 -19.37 -43.33 -30.28
C ASP A 321 -19.59 -42.24 -31.33
N LYS A 322 -18.94 -41.07 -31.14
CA LYS A 322 -19.05 -39.93 -32.07
C LYS A 322 -17.71 -39.60 -32.70
N VAL A 323 -17.71 -39.43 -34.01
CA VAL A 323 -16.51 -39.18 -34.83
C VAL A 323 -16.71 -38.03 -35.82
N GLU A 324 -15.61 -37.39 -36.22
CA GLU A 324 -15.59 -36.40 -37.30
C GLU A 324 -15.12 -37.04 -38.61
N HIS A 325 -15.85 -36.75 -39.70
CA HIS A 325 -15.43 -37.05 -41.06
C HIS A 325 -15.85 -35.92 -42.00
N GLN A 326 -14.88 -35.28 -42.64
CA GLN A 326 -15.09 -34.20 -43.62
C GLN A 326 -15.90 -33.02 -43.07
N GLY A 327 -15.62 -32.61 -41.83
CA GLY A 327 -16.28 -31.48 -41.16
C GLY A 327 -17.71 -31.79 -40.70
N LYS A 328 -18.16 -33.04 -40.84
CA LYS A 328 -19.44 -33.54 -40.33
C LYS A 328 -19.20 -34.52 -39.20
N VAL A 329 -20.21 -34.67 -38.35
CA VAL A 329 -20.14 -35.52 -37.17
C VAL A 329 -21.14 -36.65 -37.29
N TYR A 330 -20.68 -37.85 -36.95
CA TYR A 330 -21.46 -39.08 -37.04
C TYR A 330 -21.46 -39.79 -35.70
N GLU A 331 -22.60 -40.34 -35.32
CA GLU A 331 -22.78 -41.19 -34.13
C GLU A 331 -23.01 -42.65 -34.57
N ALA A 332 -22.27 -43.58 -33.99
CA ALA A 332 -22.43 -45.01 -34.28
C ALA A 332 -23.79 -45.51 -33.75
N VAL A 333 -24.63 -46.08 -34.61
CA VAL A 333 -25.98 -46.54 -34.22
C VAL A 333 -25.98 -47.96 -33.64
N GLN A 334 -24.88 -48.69 -33.83
CA GLN A 334 -24.65 -50.03 -33.30
C GLN A 334 -23.15 -50.34 -33.19
N ASN A 335 -22.81 -51.37 -32.42
CA ASN A 335 -21.44 -51.87 -32.31
C ASN A 335 -21.00 -52.46 -33.64
N HIS A 336 -19.81 -52.09 -34.12
CA HIS A 336 -19.26 -52.62 -35.36
C HIS A 336 -17.72 -52.53 -35.42
N GLN A 337 -17.12 -53.37 -36.26
CA GLN A 337 -15.68 -53.37 -36.55
C GLN A 337 -15.46 -52.79 -37.94
N GLY A 338 -14.68 -51.71 -38.05
CA GLY A 338 -14.29 -51.14 -39.34
C GLY A 338 -13.49 -52.15 -40.18
N ASN A 339 -13.83 -52.27 -41.46
CA ASN A 339 -13.21 -53.19 -42.42
C ASN A 339 -12.23 -52.50 -43.40
N GLY A 340 -12.05 -51.18 -43.31
CA GLY A 340 -11.22 -50.38 -44.21
C GLY A 340 -11.95 -49.71 -45.38
N ASP A 341 -13.25 -49.97 -45.59
CA ASP A 341 -14.03 -49.33 -46.65
C ASP A 341 -14.36 -47.87 -46.30
N LEU A 342 -13.89 -46.94 -47.14
CA LEU A 342 -14.05 -45.49 -46.94
C LEU A 342 -15.51 -45.02 -47.03
N ASN A 343 -16.43 -45.82 -47.59
CA ASN A 343 -17.84 -45.44 -47.73
C ASN A 343 -18.68 -45.81 -46.50
N TRP A 344 -18.15 -46.58 -45.56
CA TRP A 344 -18.92 -47.06 -44.41
C TRP A 344 -19.42 -45.97 -43.49
N ILE A 345 -18.73 -44.83 -43.41
CA ILE A 345 -19.18 -43.67 -42.65
C ILE A 345 -20.55 -43.12 -43.12
N PHE A 346 -20.96 -43.43 -44.36
CA PHE A 346 -22.26 -43.04 -44.93
C PHE A 346 -23.33 -44.13 -44.83
N ALA A 347 -22.99 -45.32 -44.32
CA ALA A 347 -23.95 -46.40 -44.16
C ALA A 347 -24.90 -46.09 -42.98
N LEU A 348 -26.16 -45.81 -43.30
CA LEU A 348 -27.18 -45.42 -42.31
C LEU A 348 -27.47 -46.51 -41.25
N SER A 349 -27.15 -47.76 -41.57
CA SER A 349 -27.22 -48.89 -40.61
C SER A 349 -26.09 -48.90 -39.59
N LEU A 350 -25.03 -48.11 -39.80
CA LEU A 350 -23.84 -48.04 -38.93
C LEU A 350 -23.66 -46.65 -38.31
N TRP A 351 -24.03 -45.59 -39.03
CA TRP A 351 -23.78 -44.20 -38.63
C TRP A 351 -25.00 -43.30 -38.84
N LYS A 352 -25.19 -42.37 -37.90
CA LYS A 352 -26.16 -41.28 -37.99
C LYS A 352 -25.42 -39.95 -38.02
N GLN A 353 -25.54 -39.20 -39.12
CA GLN A 353 -25.00 -37.83 -39.18
C GLN A 353 -25.76 -36.93 -38.19
N LEU A 354 -25.05 -36.21 -37.34
CA LEU A 354 -25.61 -35.24 -36.39
C LEU A 354 -25.64 -33.84 -37.02
N THR A 355 -26.69 -33.08 -36.71
CA THR A 355 -26.77 -31.64 -37.00
C THR A 355 -26.26 -30.90 -35.77
N ILE A 356 -25.12 -30.23 -35.88
CA ILE A 356 -24.58 -29.38 -34.81
C ILE A 356 -25.09 -27.97 -35.09
N ASN A 357 -25.89 -27.43 -34.16
CA ASN A 357 -26.42 -26.07 -34.20
C ASN A 357 -25.46 -25.07 -33.58
#